data_AF-A0A0G1IMC7-F1
#
_entry.id   AF-A0A0G1IMC7-F1
#
_cell.length_a   1.000
_cell.length_b   1.000
_cell.length_c   1.000
_cell.angle_alpha   90.00
_cell.angle_beta   90.00
_cell.angle_gamma   90.00
#
_symmetry.space_group_name_H-M   'P 1'
#
loop_
_entity.id
_entity.type
_entity.pdbx_description
1 polymer ?
#
loop_
_entity_poly.entity_id
_entity_poly.type
_entity_poly.pdbx_seq_one_letter_code
_entity_poly.pdbx_strand_id
1 'polypeptide(L)'
;MKRILLLGLIAVFIIFTDNVYAELDLAKAEKVLDKFSKKEIEMMASIPEKPYFLLSLEPQKTQWDQYQELRRMWRTKVLRYEPVGGTLIDRSAPGYRADSTLQGDVSMFGRDVHIVYLGHHFTRDGMYALWVKEGEKNLAEFSSLYEQYKVRWVNGAISDAEWSAVRQILGWAQFEKVKEYIQNTVARRSVEANVKYYEDFGFLKKVLDNRAKILDDPAYPTRLDEVVDFQNNLKLSDILPVPYVRPQDFVPDLFIIGPGQFQGGLAYFRLPETEGVVYVSLDSLMYEYVVGRSRITMHEFTHANPYLQNSILGAYFDLEVWDDMATGLYPATISEFLLQPYFVHWRDLVKIYFGYDTDEVLRRLYPMTLDSVGLTDVNREGFEKNAERVEKITKELKGFVEKFLVEFYTEQFFWSAVNVKFCDNAAALRINFALNYEPAGLFDPDKKDKDGKVIPPEVQTREWLMREEEAGRIDRLAEEAMKQTGSKVKLENDMPKLFSAQDAKCPADSKLLLLPKKEQAEAKKMLEKLWEDAKQGDFVARLFLRRATGNGGLPR
;
A
#
# COMPACT_ATOMS: atom_id res chain seq x y z
N MET A 1 -7.70 -20.07 -34.80
CA MET A 1 -6.41 -19.52 -34.30
C MET A 1 -6.01 -18.21 -34.97
N LYS A 2 -5.77 -18.10 -36.30
CA LYS A 2 -5.69 -16.77 -36.98
C LYS A 2 -6.92 -15.92 -36.65
N ARG A 3 -8.12 -16.48 -36.80
CA ARG A 3 -9.38 -15.90 -36.30
C ARG A 3 -9.43 -15.61 -34.79
N ILE A 4 -8.67 -16.29 -33.92
CA ILE A 4 -8.70 -16.06 -32.46
C ILE A 4 -7.73 -14.94 -32.06
N LEU A 5 -6.56 -14.85 -32.70
CA LEU A 5 -5.65 -13.70 -32.61
C LEU A 5 -6.28 -12.43 -33.19
N LEU A 6 -6.96 -12.60 -34.32
CA LEU A 6 -7.75 -11.57 -34.96
C LEU A 6 -8.99 -11.21 -34.14
N LEU A 7 -9.71 -12.16 -33.54
CA LEU A 7 -10.76 -11.88 -32.56
C LEU A 7 -10.22 -11.32 -31.25
N GLY A 8 -8.96 -11.58 -30.88
CA GLY A 8 -8.28 -10.95 -29.75
C GLY A 8 -7.98 -9.48 -30.05
N LEU A 9 -7.43 -9.19 -31.23
CA LEU A 9 -7.27 -7.83 -31.75
C LEU A 9 -8.64 -7.14 -31.92
N ILE A 10 -9.68 -7.83 -32.42
CA ILE A 10 -11.01 -7.25 -32.66
C ILE A 10 -11.82 -7.10 -31.35
N ALA A 11 -11.79 -8.06 -30.43
CA ALA A 11 -12.52 -8.01 -29.16
C ALA A 11 -11.88 -7.01 -28.18
N VAL A 12 -10.55 -6.83 -28.22
CA VAL A 12 -9.89 -5.72 -27.50
C VAL A 12 -10.31 -4.36 -28.07
N PHE A 13 -10.67 -4.25 -29.35
CA PHE A 13 -11.18 -2.99 -29.90
C PHE A 13 -12.64 -2.72 -29.51
N ILE A 14 -13.51 -3.74 -29.53
CA ILE A 14 -14.95 -3.58 -29.22
C ILE A 14 -15.21 -3.35 -27.73
N ILE A 15 -14.36 -3.87 -26.83
CA ILE A 15 -14.56 -3.77 -25.37
C ILE A 15 -13.92 -2.49 -24.78
N PHE A 16 -12.93 -1.89 -25.45
CA PHE A 16 -12.14 -0.78 -24.90
C PHE A 16 -12.50 0.60 -25.48
N THR A 17 -13.48 0.69 -26.38
CA THR A 17 -13.84 1.94 -27.06
C THR A 17 -15.36 2.19 -27.09
N ASP A 18 -15.91 2.66 -25.97
CA ASP A 18 -17.15 3.46 -26.01
C ASP A 18 -16.92 4.87 -26.65
N ASN A 19 -15.69 5.15 -27.08
CA ASN A 19 -15.26 6.43 -27.67
C ASN A 19 -14.84 6.30 -29.14
N VAL A 20 -15.41 7.20 -29.94
CA VAL A 20 -15.52 7.32 -31.41
C VAL A 20 -14.20 7.41 -32.21
N TYR A 21 -13.02 7.13 -31.64
CA TYR A 21 -11.73 7.41 -32.29
C TYR A 21 -10.90 6.18 -32.60
N ALA A 22 -11.44 5.26 -33.39
CA ALA A 22 -10.73 4.53 -34.45
C ALA A 22 -11.68 3.45 -35.00
N GLU A 23 -12.39 3.75 -36.09
CA GLU A 23 -12.72 2.68 -37.05
C GLU A 23 -11.40 2.22 -37.66
N LEU A 24 -10.66 1.39 -36.93
CA LEU A 24 -9.59 0.63 -37.52
C LEU A 24 -10.29 -0.25 -38.57
N ASP A 25 -10.02 -0.01 -39.85
CA ASP A 25 -10.58 -0.78 -40.95
C ASP A 25 -10.10 -2.23 -40.78
N LEU A 26 -10.87 -3.02 -40.01
CA LEU A 26 -10.55 -4.39 -39.63
C LEU A 26 -10.36 -5.25 -40.87
N ALA A 27 -11.09 -4.94 -41.96
CA ALA A 27 -10.92 -5.62 -43.24
C ALA A 27 -9.56 -5.29 -43.90
N LYS A 28 -9.04 -4.07 -43.70
CA LYS A 28 -7.68 -3.68 -44.13
C LYS A 28 -6.61 -4.30 -43.24
N ALA A 29 -6.81 -4.34 -41.92
CA ALA A 29 -5.90 -5.04 -41.00
C ALA A 29 -5.83 -6.55 -41.28
N GLU A 30 -6.98 -7.19 -41.52
CA GLU A 30 -7.09 -8.59 -41.94
C GLU A 30 -6.30 -8.87 -43.22
N LYS A 31 -6.50 -8.06 -44.26
CA LYS A 31 -5.79 -8.21 -45.55
C LYS A 31 -4.28 -8.02 -45.42
N VAL A 32 -3.82 -7.17 -44.49
CA VAL A 32 -2.38 -6.98 -44.23
C VAL A 32 -1.84 -8.14 -43.39
N LEU A 33 -2.58 -8.64 -42.42
CA LEU A 33 -2.20 -9.82 -41.62
C LEU A 33 -2.11 -11.10 -42.45
N ASP A 34 -2.90 -11.23 -43.51
CA ASP A 34 -2.82 -12.36 -44.43
C ASP A 34 -1.50 -12.46 -45.20
N LYS A 35 -0.74 -11.36 -45.27
CA LYS A 35 0.60 -11.33 -45.86
C LYS A 35 1.68 -11.87 -44.95
N PHE A 36 1.41 -12.00 -43.66
CA PHE A 36 2.31 -12.63 -42.70
C PHE A 36 1.96 -14.11 -42.54
N SER A 37 2.99 -14.95 -42.49
CA SER A 37 2.78 -16.35 -42.13
C SER A 37 2.24 -16.43 -40.70
N LYS A 38 1.47 -17.49 -40.42
CA LYS A 38 0.98 -17.76 -39.07
C LYS A 38 2.12 -17.78 -38.04
N LYS A 39 3.26 -18.38 -38.41
CA LYS A 39 4.45 -18.47 -37.57
C LYS A 39 5.06 -17.09 -37.27
N GLU A 40 5.08 -16.18 -38.23
CA GLU A 40 5.56 -14.80 -38.02
C GLU A 40 4.65 -14.04 -37.05
N ILE A 41 3.33 -14.17 -37.19
CA ILE A 41 2.37 -13.53 -36.28
C ILE A 41 2.51 -14.10 -34.86
N GLU A 42 2.60 -15.43 -34.72
CA GLU A 42 2.80 -16.08 -33.42
C GLU A 42 4.12 -15.66 -32.78
N MET A 43 5.20 -15.60 -33.57
CA MET A 43 6.48 -15.09 -33.11
C MET A 43 6.37 -13.64 -32.63
N MET A 44 5.78 -12.73 -33.42
CA MET A 44 5.60 -11.33 -33.04
C MET A 44 4.76 -11.16 -31.78
N ALA A 45 3.67 -11.92 -31.63
CA ALA A 45 2.81 -11.86 -30.46
C ALA A 45 3.46 -12.47 -29.21
N SER A 46 4.39 -13.42 -29.37
CA SER A 46 5.10 -14.08 -28.26
C SER A 46 6.29 -13.29 -27.69
N ILE A 47 6.76 -12.27 -28.41
CA ILE A 47 7.96 -11.50 -28.07
C ILE A 47 7.52 -10.11 -27.60
N PRO A 48 6.94 -10.08 -26.40
CA PRO A 48 7.74 -9.70 -25.23
C PRO A 48 7.66 -10.70 -24.06
N GLU A 49 8.80 -10.98 -23.43
CA GLU A 49 8.85 -11.83 -22.23
C GLU A 49 8.33 -11.10 -20.98
N LYS A 50 8.42 -9.77 -20.94
CA LYS A 50 7.99 -8.91 -19.83
C LYS A 50 7.54 -7.52 -20.30
N PRO A 51 6.73 -6.79 -19.49
CA PRO A 51 6.38 -5.39 -19.71
C PRO A 51 7.58 -4.49 -20.00
N TYR A 52 7.35 -3.37 -20.72
CA TYR A 52 8.45 -2.56 -21.25
C TYR A 52 9.26 -1.91 -20.12
N PHE A 53 8.56 -1.51 -19.05
CA PHE A 53 9.16 -0.93 -17.86
C PHE A 53 10.01 -1.93 -17.05
N LEU A 54 9.92 -3.24 -17.35
CA LEU A 54 10.72 -4.28 -16.71
C LEU A 54 11.85 -4.82 -17.59
N LEU A 55 11.92 -4.43 -18.87
CA LEU A 55 12.87 -5.02 -19.85
C LEU A 55 14.32 -4.95 -19.40
N SER A 56 14.70 -3.90 -18.70
CA SER A 56 16.06 -3.72 -18.22
C SER A 56 16.28 -4.17 -16.79
N LEU A 57 15.33 -4.80 -16.11
CA LEU A 57 15.40 -5.19 -14.70
C LEU A 57 15.40 -6.71 -14.58
N GLU A 58 16.07 -7.24 -13.57
CA GLU A 58 15.99 -8.66 -13.20
C GLU A 58 15.63 -8.83 -11.73
N PRO A 59 14.77 -9.81 -11.38
CA PRO A 59 14.45 -10.09 -9.98
C PRO A 59 15.70 -10.62 -9.29
N GLN A 60 16.02 -10.06 -8.12
CA GLN A 60 17.24 -10.39 -7.39
C GLN A 60 16.95 -11.23 -6.15
N LYS A 61 17.86 -12.16 -5.82
CA LYS A 61 17.67 -13.11 -4.71
C LYS A 61 18.19 -12.61 -3.38
N THR A 62 19.24 -11.79 -3.38
CA THR A 62 19.87 -11.29 -2.16
C THR A 62 19.47 -9.84 -1.92
N GLN A 63 19.40 -9.41 -0.65
CA GLN A 63 19.07 -8.02 -0.32
C GLN A 63 20.10 -7.03 -0.90
N TRP A 64 21.37 -7.43 -0.99
CA TRP A 64 22.41 -6.60 -1.59
C TRP A 64 22.21 -6.41 -3.10
N ASP A 65 21.93 -7.50 -3.83
CA ASP A 65 21.71 -7.43 -5.26
C ASP A 65 20.42 -6.65 -5.58
N GLN A 66 19.37 -6.85 -4.77
CA GLN A 66 18.14 -6.05 -4.83
C GLN A 66 18.46 -4.55 -4.64
N TYR A 67 19.25 -4.19 -3.63
CA TYR A 67 19.67 -2.80 -3.41
C TYR A 67 20.45 -2.22 -4.60
N GLN A 68 21.41 -2.95 -5.16
CA GLN A 68 22.18 -2.49 -6.33
C GLN A 68 21.29 -2.31 -7.57
N GLU A 69 20.36 -3.24 -7.78
CA GLU A 69 19.41 -3.21 -8.88
C GLU A 69 18.43 -2.03 -8.74
N LEU A 70 17.91 -1.79 -7.53
CA LEU A 70 17.11 -0.61 -7.22
C LEU A 70 17.90 0.68 -7.43
N ARG A 71 19.16 0.76 -6.98
CA ARG A 71 20.02 1.92 -7.23
C ARG A 71 20.21 2.17 -8.73
N ARG A 72 20.40 1.11 -9.52
CA ARG A 72 20.49 1.19 -10.99
C ARG A 72 19.17 1.66 -11.59
N MET A 73 18.04 1.12 -11.13
CA MET A 73 16.69 1.56 -11.51
C MET A 73 16.52 3.05 -11.25
N TRP A 74 16.78 3.53 -10.04
CA TRP A 74 16.64 4.95 -9.66
C TRP A 74 17.52 5.88 -10.48
N ARG A 75 18.77 5.49 -10.77
CA ARG A 75 19.69 6.27 -11.62
C ARG A 75 19.26 6.34 -13.08
N THR A 76 18.61 5.29 -13.58
CA THR A 76 18.23 5.18 -15.00
C THR A 76 16.80 5.63 -15.27
N LYS A 77 15.95 5.72 -14.24
CA LYS A 77 14.56 6.17 -14.32
C LYS A 77 14.42 7.55 -14.96
N VAL A 78 15.20 8.53 -14.48
CA VAL A 78 15.20 9.92 -14.98
C VAL A 78 15.53 10.00 -16.47
N LEU A 79 16.24 9.00 -17.01
CA LEU A 79 16.69 8.95 -18.40
C LEU A 79 15.77 8.16 -19.33
N ARG A 80 14.77 7.44 -18.82
CA ARG A 80 14.01 6.45 -19.62
C ARG A 80 12.50 6.61 -19.58
N TYR A 81 11.94 6.98 -18.44
CA TYR A 81 10.50 6.81 -18.19
C TYR A 81 9.91 7.88 -17.28
N GLU A 82 10.42 9.11 -17.26
CA GLU A 82 9.76 10.18 -16.50
C GLU A 82 8.53 10.64 -17.30
N PRO A 83 7.29 10.37 -16.90
CA PRO A 83 6.15 10.64 -17.77
C PRO A 83 5.54 11.97 -17.36
N VAL A 84 5.27 12.83 -18.34
CA VAL A 84 4.64 14.13 -18.10
C VAL A 84 3.14 13.93 -18.27
N GLY A 85 2.38 14.17 -17.20
CA GLY A 85 0.95 13.91 -17.15
C GLY A 85 0.18 14.62 -18.27
N GLY A 86 -0.49 13.83 -19.12
CA GLY A 86 -1.39 14.34 -20.17
C GLY A 86 -2.88 14.12 -19.86
N THR A 87 -3.22 13.16 -18.99
CA THR A 87 -4.61 12.77 -18.78
C THR A 87 -5.10 13.17 -17.40
N LEU A 88 -6.08 14.06 -17.37
CA LEU A 88 -6.87 14.36 -16.16
C LEU A 88 -7.91 13.26 -16.00
N ILE A 89 -7.97 12.67 -14.81
CA ILE A 89 -9.07 11.79 -14.42
C ILE A 89 -10.23 12.68 -14.00
N ASP A 90 -11.38 12.57 -14.67
CA ASP A 90 -12.61 13.24 -14.24
C ASP A 90 -13.19 12.52 -13.02
N ARG A 91 -12.98 13.10 -11.84
CA ARG A 91 -13.48 12.58 -10.56
C ARG A 91 -14.96 12.86 -10.31
N SER A 92 -15.63 13.60 -11.21
CA SER A 92 -17.04 13.97 -11.04
C SER A 92 -18.02 12.93 -11.62
N ALA A 93 -17.53 11.96 -12.38
CA ALA A 93 -18.31 10.86 -12.95
C ALA A 93 -17.98 9.52 -12.28
N PRO A 94 -18.98 8.64 -12.03
CA PRO A 94 -18.74 7.27 -11.57
C PRO A 94 -17.80 6.52 -12.53
N GLY A 95 -16.85 5.75 -11.98
CA GLY A 95 -15.86 5.02 -12.77
C GLY A 95 -14.67 5.85 -13.24
N TYR A 96 -14.57 7.13 -12.84
CA TYR A 96 -13.40 7.99 -13.06
C TYR A 96 -12.85 7.95 -14.49
N ARG A 97 -13.67 8.41 -15.44
CA ARG A 97 -13.31 8.37 -16.87
C ARG A 97 -12.02 9.16 -17.13
N ALA A 98 -11.10 8.53 -17.82
CA ALA A 98 -9.88 9.13 -18.29
C ALA A 98 -9.92 9.15 -19.82
N ASP A 99 -10.17 10.33 -20.38
CA ASP A 99 -10.23 10.49 -21.83
C ASP A 99 -8.86 10.13 -22.43
N SER A 100 -8.89 9.45 -23.57
CA SER A 100 -7.69 9.06 -24.33
C SER A 100 -6.72 8.12 -23.61
N THR A 101 -7.13 7.37 -22.58
CA THR A 101 -6.26 6.35 -21.96
C THR A 101 -6.79 4.94 -22.20
N LEU A 102 -5.90 3.95 -22.22
CA LEU A 102 -6.30 2.54 -22.24
C LEU A 102 -6.88 2.16 -20.88
N GLN A 103 -8.02 1.49 -20.88
CA GLN A 103 -8.74 1.10 -19.66
C GLN A 103 -9.61 -0.12 -19.92
N GLY A 104 -9.87 -0.99 -18.95
CA GLY A 104 -10.79 -2.11 -19.15
C GLY A 104 -11.18 -2.83 -17.87
N ASP A 105 -12.26 -3.59 -17.96
CA ASP A 105 -12.84 -4.32 -16.83
C ASP A 105 -12.26 -5.74 -16.72
N VAL A 106 -11.98 -6.16 -15.48
CA VAL A 106 -11.54 -7.52 -15.16
C VAL A 106 -12.30 -8.06 -13.97
N SER A 107 -12.77 -9.30 -14.07
CA SER A 107 -13.40 -9.99 -12.93
C SER A 107 -12.32 -10.67 -12.07
N MET A 108 -12.20 -10.25 -10.82
CA MET A 108 -11.25 -10.75 -9.83
C MET A 108 -11.99 -11.14 -8.55
N PHE A 109 -11.87 -12.41 -8.15
CA PHE A 109 -12.46 -12.94 -6.92
C PHE A 109 -13.98 -12.67 -6.78
N GLY A 110 -14.71 -12.73 -7.89
CA GLY A 110 -16.17 -12.52 -7.92
C GLY A 110 -16.59 -11.05 -7.91
N ARG A 111 -15.66 -10.11 -8.15
CA ARG A 111 -15.94 -8.68 -8.32
C ARG A 111 -15.35 -8.17 -9.62
N ASP A 112 -16.05 -7.25 -10.25
CA ASP A 112 -15.55 -6.55 -11.42
C ASP A 112 -14.73 -5.34 -10.98
N VAL A 113 -13.58 -5.16 -11.65
CA VAL A 113 -12.62 -4.10 -11.37
C VAL A 113 -12.34 -3.35 -12.65
N HIS A 114 -12.56 -2.05 -12.62
CA HIS A 114 -12.14 -1.17 -13.70
C HIS A 114 -10.65 -0.87 -13.56
N ILE A 115 -9.84 -1.14 -14.58
CA ILE A 115 -8.41 -0.82 -14.56
C ILE A 115 -8.11 0.29 -15.55
N VAL A 116 -7.45 1.35 -15.09
CA VAL A 116 -7.06 2.51 -15.90
C VAL A 116 -5.54 2.55 -16.03
N TYR A 117 -5.02 2.49 -17.26
CA TYR A 117 -3.58 2.50 -17.55
C TYR A 117 -3.15 3.91 -17.98
N LEU A 118 -3.03 4.83 -17.03
CA LEU A 118 -2.65 6.22 -17.28
C LEU A 118 -1.36 6.31 -18.10
N GLY A 119 -1.37 7.24 -19.04
CA GLY A 119 -0.26 7.47 -19.96
C GLY A 119 -0.24 6.52 -21.16
N HIS A 120 -0.93 5.38 -21.12
CA HIS A 120 -1.06 4.48 -22.26
C HIS A 120 -2.29 4.86 -23.07
N HIS A 121 -2.17 4.92 -24.40
CA HIS A 121 -3.27 5.36 -25.26
C HIS A 121 -3.22 4.79 -26.67
N PHE A 122 -4.32 5.00 -27.40
CA PHE A 122 -4.36 4.83 -28.84
C PHE A 122 -4.07 6.16 -29.55
N THR A 123 -3.11 6.15 -30.47
CA THR A 123 -2.88 7.30 -31.35
C THR A 123 -3.95 7.40 -32.42
N ARG A 124 -4.03 8.55 -33.11
CA ARG A 124 -4.94 8.74 -34.26
C ARG A 124 -4.71 7.72 -35.39
N ASP A 125 -3.50 7.19 -35.50
CA ASP A 125 -3.12 6.18 -36.49
C ASP A 125 -3.36 4.74 -35.99
N GLY A 126 -4.06 4.57 -34.86
CA GLY A 126 -4.39 3.28 -34.27
C GLY A 126 -3.18 2.55 -33.67
N MET A 127 -2.15 3.29 -33.25
CA MET A 127 -0.97 2.70 -32.59
C MET A 127 -1.16 2.67 -31.08
N TYR A 128 -0.65 1.61 -30.44
CA TYR A 128 -0.50 1.56 -28.99
C TYR A 128 0.71 2.41 -28.60
N ALA A 129 0.48 3.42 -27.78
CA ALA A 129 1.51 4.39 -27.40
C ALA A 129 1.52 4.66 -25.89
N LEU A 130 2.60 5.31 -25.47
CA LEU A 130 2.81 5.79 -24.11
C LEU A 130 3.32 7.23 -24.15
N TRP A 131 2.77 8.10 -23.30
CA TRP A 131 3.32 9.42 -23.03
C TRP A 131 4.56 9.34 -22.14
N VAL A 132 5.69 9.86 -22.60
CA VAL A 132 6.93 10.06 -21.81
C VAL A 132 7.37 11.52 -21.88
N LYS A 133 8.38 11.93 -21.10
CA LYS A 133 8.93 13.30 -21.10
C LYS A 133 9.36 13.79 -22.47
N GLU A 134 9.94 12.91 -23.28
CA GLU A 134 10.36 13.25 -24.64
C GLU A 134 9.21 13.30 -25.67
N GLY A 135 7.98 12.99 -25.25
CA GLY A 135 6.78 12.97 -26.09
C GLY A 135 6.10 11.61 -26.15
N GLU A 136 5.31 11.41 -27.20
CA GLU A 136 4.64 10.13 -27.47
C GLU A 136 5.65 9.09 -27.98
N LYS A 137 5.65 7.88 -27.41
CA LYS A 137 6.43 6.74 -27.90
C LYS A 137 5.53 5.58 -28.27
N ASN A 138 5.80 4.95 -29.43
CA ASN A 138 5.08 3.77 -29.86
C ASN A 138 5.56 2.55 -29.04
N LEU A 139 4.63 1.79 -28.46
CA LEU A 139 4.97 0.62 -27.65
C LEU A 139 5.70 -0.47 -28.45
N ALA A 140 5.54 -0.50 -29.77
CA ALA A 140 6.27 -1.40 -30.66
C ALA A 140 7.79 -1.25 -30.56
N GLU A 141 8.28 -0.05 -30.27
CA GLU A 141 9.72 0.27 -30.19
C GLU A 141 10.43 -0.49 -29.05
N PHE A 142 9.67 -0.99 -28.07
CA PHE A 142 10.20 -1.80 -26.98
C PHE A 142 10.35 -3.28 -27.33
N SER A 143 9.82 -3.72 -28.48
CA SER A 143 10.00 -5.11 -28.93
C SER A 143 11.39 -5.31 -29.53
N SER A 144 12.05 -6.43 -29.20
CA SER A 144 13.33 -6.81 -29.80
C SER A 144 13.24 -7.08 -31.31
N LEU A 145 12.04 -7.26 -31.86
CA LEU A 145 11.80 -7.41 -33.29
C LEU A 145 11.70 -6.08 -34.05
N TYR A 146 11.54 -4.95 -33.35
CA TYR A 146 11.23 -3.67 -33.97
C TYR A 146 12.28 -3.26 -35.02
N GLU A 147 13.56 -3.24 -34.63
CA GLU A 147 14.65 -2.84 -35.51
C GLU A 147 14.82 -3.80 -36.70
N GLN A 148 14.57 -5.10 -36.52
CA GLN A 148 14.60 -6.07 -37.62
C GLN A 148 13.56 -5.72 -38.69
N TYR A 149 12.32 -5.42 -38.29
CA TYR A 149 11.26 -5.06 -39.24
C TYR A 149 11.42 -3.65 -39.82
N LYS A 150 11.96 -2.71 -39.04
CA LYS A 150 12.33 -1.38 -39.53
C LYS A 150 13.37 -1.46 -40.64
N VAL A 151 14.39 -2.30 -40.50
CA VAL A 151 15.38 -2.55 -41.58
C VAL A 151 14.71 -3.15 -42.82
N ARG A 152 13.79 -4.11 -42.65
CA ARG A 152 13.02 -4.66 -43.79
C ARG A 152 12.21 -3.58 -44.50
N TRP A 153 11.59 -2.68 -43.74
CA TRP A 153 10.80 -1.58 -44.29
C TRP A 153 11.68 -0.56 -45.03
N VAL A 154 12.77 -0.10 -44.42
CA VAL A 154 13.72 0.86 -45.03
C VAL A 154 14.31 0.31 -46.34
N ASN A 155 14.54 -1.00 -46.42
CA ASN A 155 15.05 -1.65 -47.62
C ASN A 155 13.95 -2.00 -48.66
N GLY A 156 12.70 -1.62 -48.43
CA GLY A 156 11.56 -1.91 -49.31
C GLY A 156 11.12 -3.38 -49.31
N ALA A 157 11.61 -4.20 -48.39
CA ALA A 157 11.23 -5.61 -48.27
C ALA A 157 9.84 -5.80 -47.64
N ILE A 158 9.31 -4.76 -46.99
CA ILE A 158 7.90 -4.64 -46.62
C ILE A 158 7.41 -3.23 -46.96
N SER A 159 6.15 -3.12 -47.36
CA SER A 159 5.43 -1.89 -47.67
C SER A 159 5.09 -1.08 -46.41
N ASP A 160 4.72 0.19 -46.59
CA ASP A 160 4.27 1.06 -45.48
C ASP A 160 3.08 0.48 -44.72
N ALA A 161 2.15 -0.16 -45.43
CA ALA A 161 0.98 -0.79 -44.82
C ALA A 161 1.38 -1.99 -43.95
N GLU A 162 2.32 -2.83 -44.43
CA GLU A 162 2.87 -3.95 -43.66
C GLU A 162 3.67 -3.46 -42.46
N TRP A 163 4.46 -2.40 -42.61
CA TRP A 163 5.19 -1.79 -41.51
C TRP A 163 4.25 -1.23 -40.44
N SER A 164 3.19 -0.54 -40.85
CA SER A 164 2.15 -0.06 -39.94
C SER A 164 1.50 -1.21 -39.17
N ALA A 165 1.15 -2.30 -39.83
CA ALA A 165 0.56 -3.47 -39.16
C ALA A 165 1.55 -4.14 -38.21
N VAL A 166 2.83 -4.28 -38.58
CA VAL A 166 3.86 -4.80 -37.67
C VAL A 166 3.94 -3.96 -36.39
N ARG A 167 3.99 -2.63 -36.51
CA ARG A 167 4.00 -1.75 -35.33
C ARG A 167 2.76 -1.94 -34.46
N GLN A 168 1.58 -2.05 -35.06
CA GLN A 168 0.34 -2.32 -34.31
C GLN A 168 0.40 -3.65 -33.56
N ILE A 169 0.85 -4.74 -34.21
CA ILE A 169 0.96 -6.07 -33.59
C ILE A 169 1.97 -6.06 -32.44
N LEU A 170 3.14 -5.47 -32.65
CA LEU A 170 4.19 -5.41 -31.63
C LEU A 170 3.77 -4.52 -30.45
N GLY A 171 3.15 -3.36 -30.71
CA GLY A 171 2.63 -2.48 -29.67
C GLY A 171 1.50 -3.13 -28.86
N TRP A 172 0.58 -3.84 -29.53
CA TRP A 172 -0.46 -4.63 -28.87
C TRP A 172 0.13 -5.70 -27.98
N ALA A 173 1.08 -6.49 -28.50
CA ALA A 173 1.73 -7.56 -27.75
C ALA A 173 2.44 -7.00 -26.50
N GLN A 174 3.06 -5.83 -26.61
CA GLN A 174 3.67 -5.13 -25.48
C GLN A 174 2.64 -4.70 -24.43
N PHE A 175 1.50 -4.15 -24.85
CA PHE A 175 0.44 -3.74 -23.94
C PHE A 175 -0.27 -4.93 -23.26
N GLU A 176 -0.49 -6.03 -23.98
CA GLU A 176 -1.02 -7.25 -23.37
C GLU A 176 -0.10 -7.81 -22.28
N LYS A 177 1.23 -7.68 -22.44
CA LYS A 177 2.17 -8.04 -21.35
C LYS A 177 2.05 -7.12 -20.15
N VAL A 178 1.82 -5.82 -20.34
CA VAL A 178 1.52 -4.87 -19.27
C VAL A 178 0.24 -5.31 -18.51
N LYS A 179 -0.85 -5.59 -19.24
CA LYS A 179 -2.11 -6.07 -18.66
C LYS A 179 -1.95 -7.37 -17.89
N GLU A 180 -1.35 -8.38 -18.50
CA GLU A 180 -1.11 -9.69 -17.89
C GLU A 180 -0.32 -9.56 -16.58
N TYR A 181 0.75 -8.76 -16.60
CA TYR A 181 1.54 -8.52 -15.40
C TYR A 181 0.72 -7.85 -14.29
N ILE A 182 0.02 -6.75 -14.59
CA ILE A 182 -0.78 -6.01 -13.60
C ILE A 182 -1.90 -6.87 -13.03
N GLN A 183 -2.66 -7.57 -13.88
CA GLN A 183 -3.82 -8.35 -13.45
C GLN A 183 -3.43 -9.63 -12.71
N ASN A 184 -2.53 -10.43 -13.31
CA ASN A 184 -2.25 -11.78 -12.80
C ASN A 184 -1.06 -11.83 -11.85
N THR A 185 -0.06 -10.96 -12.05
CA THR A 185 1.16 -10.98 -11.22
C THR A 185 1.07 -10.01 -10.06
N VAL A 186 0.50 -8.82 -10.28
CA VAL A 186 0.46 -7.77 -9.25
C VAL A 186 -0.83 -7.86 -8.44
N ALA A 187 -1.99 -7.58 -9.04
CA ALA A 187 -3.27 -7.50 -8.32
C ALA A 187 -3.66 -8.84 -7.67
N ARG A 188 -3.73 -9.92 -8.47
CA ARG A 188 -4.18 -11.23 -7.98
C ARG A 188 -3.28 -11.78 -6.87
N ARG A 189 -1.95 -11.73 -7.06
CA ARG A 189 -1.00 -12.21 -6.04
C ARG A 189 -1.01 -11.35 -4.78
N SER A 190 -1.25 -10.04 -4.89
CA SER A 190 -1.36 -9.14 -3.73
C SER A 190 -2.57 -9.52 -2.87
N VAL A 191 -3.73 -9.76 -3.49
CA VAL A 191 -4.92 -10.24 -2.77
C VAL A 191 -4.66 -11.59 -2.11
N GLU A 192 -4.11 -12.55 -2.85
CA GLU A 192 -3.79 -13.88 -2.33
C GLU A 192 -2.80 -13.83 -1.16
N ALA A 193 -1.77 -12.98 -1.25
CA ALA A 193 -0.78 -12.79 -0.21
C ALA A 193 -1.39 -12.14 1.05
N ASN A 194 -2.23 -11.11 0.88
CA ASN A 194 -2.98 -10.49 1.98
C ASN A 194 -3.84 -11.52 2.71
N VAL A 195 -4.70 -12.23 1.98
CA VAL A 195 -5.60 -13.25 2.55
C VAL A 195 -4.80 -14.31 3.30
N LYS A 196 -3.77 -14.86 2.64
CA LYS A 196 -2.90 -15.88 3.22
C LYS A 196 -2.24 -15.40 4.52
N TYR A 197 -1.74 -14.16 4.56
CA TYR A 197 -1.12 -13.62 5.76
C TYR A 197 -2.06 -13.69 6.97
N TYR A 198 -3.32 -13.23 6.82
CA TYR A 198 -4.31 -13.27 7.89
C TYR A 198 -4.79 -14.67 8.26
N GLU A 199 -4.90 -15.57 7.28
CA GLU A 199 -5.26 -16.97 7.49
C GLU A 199 -4.18 -17.72 8.28
N ASP A 200 -2.90 -17.47 7.99
CA ASP A 200 -1.76 -18.18 8.61
C ASP A 200 -1.76 -18.08 10.15
N PHE A 201 -2.21 -16.95 10.71
CA PHE A 201 -2.34 -16.80 12.16
C PHE A 201 -3.80 -16.87 12.66
N GLY A 202 -4.76 -17.23 11.81
CA GLY A 202 -6.16 -17.43 12.19
C GLY A 202 -6.86 -16.17 12.69
N PHE A 203 -6.54 -15.01 12.08
CA PHE A 203 -6.90 -13.67 12.54
C PHE A 203 -8.39 -13.52 12.89
N LEU A 204 -9.27 -13.67 11.89
CA LEU A 204 -10.72 -13.46 12.06
C LEU A 204 -11.29 -14.39 13.15
N LYS A 205 -10.90 -15.66 13.14
CA LYS A 205 -11.35 -16.63 14.13
C LYS A 205 -10.95 -16.21 15.55
N LYS A 206 -9.69 -15.82 15.76
CA LYS A 206 -9.20 -15.38 17.08
C LYS A 206 -9.93 -14.13 17.57
N VAL A 207 -10.17 -13.15 16.69
CA VAL A 207 -10.94 -11.94 17.03
C VAL A 207 -12.36 -12.31 17.48
N LEU A 208 -13.06 -13.16 16.71
CA LEU A 208 -14.42 -13.58 17.04
C LEU A 208 -14.49 -14.40 18.33
N ASP A 209 -13.55 -15.34 18.53
CA ASP A 209 -13.46 -16.14 19.75
C ASP A 209 -13.19 -15.27 20.98
N ASN A 210 -12.33 -14.25 20.86
CA ASN A 210 -12.04 -13.33 21.96
C ASN A 210 -13.24 -12.45 22.29
N ARG A 211 -13.95 -11.94 21.27
CA ARG A 211 -15.19 -11.17 21.49
C ARG A 211 -16.28 -12.02 22.16
N ALA A 212 -16.47 -13.26 21.71
CA ALA A 212 -17.39 -14.21 22.32
C ALA A 212 -17.09 -14.42 23.81
N LYS A 213 -15.80 -14.55 24.19
CA LYS A 213 -15.37 -14.66 25.58
C LYS A 213 -15.62 -13.39 26.40
N ILE A 214 -15.25 -12.22 25.86
CA ILE A 214 -15.43 -10.92 26.55
C ILE A 214 -16.91 -10.63 26.81
N LEU A 215 -17.77 -11.01 25.86
CA LEU A 215 -19.22 -10.80 25.94
C LEU A 215 -19.96 -11.91 26.69
N ASP A 216 -19.27 -12.98 27.10
CA ASP A 216 -19.87 -14.21 27.64
C ASP A 216 -20.99 -14.77 26.72
N ASP A 217 -20.74 -14.74 25.41
CA ASP A 217 -21.69 -15.11 24.37
C ASP A 217 -21.03 -16.05 23.34
N PRO A 218 -21.07 -17.38 23.54
CA PRO A 218 -20.49 -18.34 22.61
C PRO A 218 -21.22 -18.37 21.25
N ALA A 219 -22.44 -17.82 21.17
CA ALA A 219 -23.19 -17.71 19.92
C ALA A 219 -22.88 -16.42 19.16
N TYR A 220 -22.01 -15.54 19.69
CA TYR A 220 -21.66 -14.26 19.07
C TYR A 220 -21.31 -14.37 17.56
N PRO A 221 -20.49 -15.33 17.10
CA PRO A 221 -20.18 -15.46 15.67
C PRO A 221 -21.42 -15.71 14.80
N THR A 222 -22.36 -16.53 15.27
CA THR A 222 -23.61 -16.81 14.53
C THR A 222 -24.61 -15.66 14.60
N ARG A 223 -24.57 -14.85 15.67
CA ARG A 223 -25.41 -13.67 15.81
C ARG A 223 -25.05 -12.55 14.83
N LEU A 224 -23.82 -12.53 14.32
CA LEU A 224 -23.42 -11.52 13.33
C LEU A 224 -24.29 -11.52 12.06
N ASP A 225 -24.93 -12.65 11.73
CA ASP A 225 -25.85 -12.78 10.61
C ASP A 225 -27.31 -12.39 10.93
N GLU A 226 -27.63 -12.04 12.18
CA GLU A 226 -28.97 -11.61 12.58
C GLU A 226 -29.31 -10.26 11.94
N VAL A 227 -30.51 -10.16 11.38
CA VAL A 227 -31.02 -8.94 10.75
C VAL A 227 -31.44 -7.94 11.82
N VAL A 228 -31.08 -6.68 11.63
CA VAL A 228 -31.38 -5.60 12.57
C VAL A 228 -32.70 -4.94 12.17
N ASP A 229 -33.68 -5.00 13.09
CA ASP A 229 -35.10 -4.74 12.84
C ASP A 229 -35.45 -3.29 12.43
N PHE A 230 -34.47 -2.35 12.46
CA PHE A 230 -34.71 -0.94 12.16
C PHE A 230 -34.46 -0.54 10.69
N GLN A 231 -33.80 -1.39 9.89
CA GLN A 231 -33.55 -1.18 8.46
C GLN A 231 -33.59 -2.55 7.74
N ASN A 232 -34.64 -2.79 6.96
CA ASN A 232 -34.83 -4.03 6.22
C ASN A 232 -33.53 -4.44 5.49
N ASN A 233 -33.01 -5.63 5.81
CA ASN A 233 -31.84 -6.32 5.24
C ASN A 233 -30.44 -6.01 5.81
N LEU A 234 -30.26 -5.17 6.84
CA LEU A 234 -28.94 -5.03 7.48
C LEU A 234 -28.68 -6.14 8.49
N LYS A 235 -27.47 -6.71 8.49
CA LYS A 235 -26.99 -7.67 9.49
C LYS A 235 -26.20 -6.98 10.58
N LEU A 236 -26.07 -7.61 11.76
CA LEU A 236 -25.17 -7.13 12.81
C LEU A 236 -23.71 -6.99 12.34
N SER A 237 -23.26 -7.87 11.43
CA SER A 237 -21.94 -7.78 10.77
C SER A 237 -21.71 -6.50 9.98
N ASP A 238 -22.78 -5.85 9.52
CA ASP A 238 -22.70 -4.66 8.68
C ASP A 238 -22.54 -3.40 9.54
N ILE A 239 -22.95 -3.47 10.81
CA ILE A 239 -22.90 -2.36 11.77
C ILE A 239 -21.67 -2.48 12.68
N LEU A 240 -21.29 -3.71 13.05
CA LEU A 240 -20.15 -3.95 13.92
C LEU A 240 -18.87 -4.07 13.11
N PRO A 241 -17.75 -3.49 13.58
CA PRO A 241 -16.48 -3.65 12.87
C PRO A 241 -16.02 -5.10 12.98
N VAL A 242 -16.29 -5.92 11.96
CA VAL A 242 -15.80 -7.28 11.86
C VAL A 242 -14.67 -7.27 10.85
N PRO A 243 -13.45 -7.69 11.20
CA PRO A 243 -12.29 -7.55 10.32
C PRO A 243 -12.26 -8.65 9.28
N TYR A 244 -13.18 -8.60 8.32
CA TYR A 244 -13.22 -9.54 7.22
C TYR A 244 -12.01 -9.40 6.32
N VAL A 245 -11.47 -10.56 5.94
CA VAL A 245 -10.27 -10.71 5.11
C VAL A 245 -10.56 -11.59 3.90
N ARG A 246 -11.77 -11.49 3.35
CA ARG A 246 -12.15 -12.29 2.18
C ARG A 246 -11.44 -11.70 0.94
N PRO A 247 -11.08 -12.51 -0.06
CA PRO A 247 -10.39 -12.01 -1.25
C PRO A 247 -11.08 -10.79 -1.90
N GLN A 248 -12.41 -10.82 -2.02
CA GLN A 248 -13.20 -9.74 -2.61
C GLN A 248 -13.20 -8.43 -1.81
N ASP A 249 -12.82 -8.45 -0.53
CA ASP A 249 -12.78 -7.26 0.33
C ASP A 249 -11.53 -6.42 0.04
N PHE A 250 -10.44 -7.04 -0.41
CA PHE A 250 -9.18 -6.37 -0.81
C PHE A 250 -9.21 -5.80 -2.23
N VAL A 251 -10.16 -6.26 -3.05
CA VAL A 251 -10.25 -5.87 -4.46
C VAL A 251 -10.89 -4.49 -4.57
N PRO A 252 -10.20 -3.48 -5.16
CA PRO A 252 -10.78 -2.16 -5.40
C PRO A 252 -11.80 -2.21 -6.54
N ASP A 253 -12.68 -1.22 -6.61
CA ASP A 253 -13.59 -1.03 -7.74
C ASP A 253 -12.85 -0.42 -8.95
N LEU A 254 -11.91 0.48 -8.66
CA LEU A 254 -11.03 1.11 -9.65
C LEU A 254 -9.56 0.91 -9.29
N PHE A 255 -8.78 0.38 -10.22
CA PHE A 255 -7.33 0.25 -10.09
C PHE A 255 -6.61 1.08 -11.16
N ILE A 256 -5.95 2.14 -10.72
CA ILE A 256 -5.26 3.09 -11.58
C ILE A 256 -3.76 2.76 -11.58
N ILE A 257 -3.21 2.48 -12.74
CA ILE A 257 -1.79 2.31 -12.94
C ILE A 257 -1.28 3.47 -13.75
N GLY A 258 -0.25 4.14 -13.26
CA GLY A 258 0.20 5.33 -13.95
C GLY A 258 1.57 5.83 -13.59
N PRO A 259 2.00 6.88 -14.30
CA PRO A 259 3.15 7.64 -13.92
C PRO A 259 2.88 8.50 -12.68
N GLY A 260 3.67 8.35 -11.63
CA GLY A 260 3.53 9.12 -10.40
C GLY A 260 4.63 10.16 -10.24
N GLN A 261 4.28 11.40 -9.90
CA GLN A 261 5.23 12.30 -9.21
C GLN A 261 5.54 11.78 -7.80
N PHE A 262 4.58 11.07 -7.21
CA PHE A 262 4.72 10.34 -5.95
C PHE A 262 5.19 8.91 -6.22
N GLN A 263 6.29 8.52 -5.58
CA GLN A 263 6.78 7.14 -5.59
C GLN A 263 6.03 6.34 -4.53
N GLY A 264 5.10 5.49 -4.95
CA GLY A 264 4.25 4.74 -4.04
C GLY A 264 2.91 4.37 -4.66
N GLY A 265 2.00 3.94 -3.82
CA GLY A 265 0.59 3.84 -4.14
C GLY A 265 -0.24 4.85 -3.34
N LEU A 266 -1.51 4.92 -3.68
CA LEU A 266 -2.52 5.68 -2.95
C LEU A 266 -3.84 4.95 -3.03
N ALA A 267 -4.46 4.68 -1.89
CA ALA A 267 -5.85 4.24 -1.81
C ALA A 267 -6.76 5.37 -1.35
N TYR A 268 -7.96 5.45 -1.93
CA TYR A 268 -9.01 6.34 -1.45
C TYR A 268 -9.93 5.65 -0.46
N PHE A 269 -10.59 6.46 0.37
CA PHE A 269 -11.54 5.95 1.34
C PHE A 269 -12.73 5.28 0.66
N ARG A 270 -13.15 4.17 1.25
CA ARG A 270 -14.17 3.24 0.82
C ARG A 270 -14.94 2.76 2.04
N LEU A 271 -16.13 3.29 2.23
CA LEU A 271 -17.14 2.66 3.07
C LEU A 271 -17.73 1.44 2.33
N PRO A 272 -18.34 0.46 3.03
CA PRO A 272 -19.14 -0.57 2.38
C PRO A 272 -20.07 0.05 1.32
N GLU A 273 -20.14 -0.58 0.15
CA GLU A 273 -20.97 -0.13 -1.00
C GLU A 273 -20.53 1.18 -1.70
N THR A 274 -19.42 1.80 -1.28
CA THR A 274 -18.80 2.91 -2.02
C THR A 274 -17.66 2.43 -2.91
N GLU A 275 -17.36 3.21 -3.95
CA GLU A 275 -16.29 2.92 -4.91
C GLU A 275 -14.91 3.03 -4.25
N GLY A 276 -14.20 1.92 -4.16
CA GLY A 276 -12.80 1.88 -3.72
C GLY A 276 -11.85 2.15 -4.88
N VAL A 277 -10.95 3.11 -4.71
CA VAL A 277 -9.95 3.46 -5.72
C VAL A 277 -8.56 3.18 -5.18
N VAL A 278 -7.77 2.42 -5.92
CA VAL A 278 -6.35 2.24 -5.66
C VAL A 278 -5.56 2.78 -6.84
N TYR A 279 -4.49 3.49 -6.57
CA TYR A 279 -3.49 3.92 -7.53
C TYR A 279 -2.15 3.29 -7.16
N VAL A 280 -1.44 2.74 -8.15
CA VAL A 280 -0.06 2.28 -7.99
C VAL A 280 0.79 2.83 -9.13
N SER A 281 1.94 3.43 -8.78
CA SER A 281 2.84 3.98 -9.78
C SER A 281 3.60 2.89 -10.55
N LEU A 282 3.97 3.15 -11.81
CA LEU A 282 4.82 2.22 -12.58
C LEU A 282 6.15 1.94 -11.89
N ASP A 283 6.71 2.91 -11.16
CA ASP A 283 7.95 2.75 -10.40
C ASP A 283 7.78 1.78 -9.23
N SER A 284 6.61 1.81 -8.58
CA SER A 284 6.26 0.84 -7.55
C SER A 284 6.19 -0.56 -8.13
N LEU A 285 5.65 -0.74 -9.34
CA LEU A 285 5.63 -2.05 -10.01
C LEU A 285 7.04 -2.53 -10.37
N MET A 286 7.92 -1.63 -10.82
CA MET A 286 9.33 -1.94 -11.07
C MET A 286 10.05 -2.33 -9.78
N TYR A 287 9.79 -1.61 -8.69
CA TYR A 287 10.30 -1.91 -7.35
C TYR A 287 9.87 -3.31 -6.89
N GLU A 288 8.58 -3.60 -6.96
CA GLU A 288 7.99 -4.90 -6.59
C GLU A 288 8.56 -6.05 -7.43
N TYR A 289 8.84 -5.81 -8.70
CA TYR A 289 9.49 -6.79 -9.58
C TYR A 289 10.93 -7.10 -9.14
N VAL A 290 11.75 -6.09 -8.87
CA VAL A 290 13.15 -6.27 -8.44
C VAL A 290 13.22 -7.01 -7.11
N VAL A 291 12.35 -6.63 -6.17
CA VAL A 291 12.22 -7.24 -4.85
C VAL A 291 11.57 -8.63 -4.92
N GLY A 292 10.82 -8.92 -5.99
CA GLY A 292 10.13 -10.18 -6.21
C GLY A 292 8.86 -10.35 -5.36
N ARG A 293 8.26 -9.26 -4.89
CA ARG A 293 7.07 -9.26 -4.02
C ARG A 293 6.20 -8.03 -4.29
N SER A 294 4.88 -8.21 -4.32
CA SER A 294 3.90 -7.13 -4.56
C SER A 294 3.54 -6.37 -3.28
N ARG A 295 4.54 -5.85 -2.56
CA ARG A 295 4.34 -5.23 -1.24
C ARG A 295 3.49 -3.96 -1.29
N ILE A 296 3.77 -3.06 -2.23
CA ILE A 296 3.11 -1.75 -2.33
C ILE A 296 1.64 -1.94 -2.74
N THR A 297 1.38 -2.81 -3.71
CA THR A 297 0.02 -3.12 -4.12
C THR A 297 -0.75 -3.83 -3.02
N MET A 298 -0.10 -4.76 -2.30
CA MET A 298 -0.68 -5.42 -1.13
C MET A 298 -1.03 -4.40 -0.04
N HIS A 299 -0.16 -3.41 0.20
CA HIS A 299 -0.38 -2.28 1.10
C HIS A 299 -1.60 -1.45 0.69
N GLU A 300 -1.67 -1.00 -0.57
CA GLU A 300 -2.83 -0.23 -1.03
C GLU A 300 -4.13 -1.04 -1.02
N PHE A 301 -4.07 -2.36 -1.25
CA PHE A 301 -5.25 -3.22 -1.23
C PHE A 301 -5.79 -3.44 0.18
N THR A 302 -4.94 -3.41 1.20
CA THR A 302 -5.40 -3.39 2.59
C THR A 302 -6.08 -2.07 2.93
N HIS A 303 -5.52 -0.94 2.49
CA HIS A 303 -6.20 0.36 2.63
C HIS A 303 -7.56 0.34 1.93
N ALA A 304 -7.70 -0.38 0.81
CA ALA A 304 -8.97 -0.55 0.11
C ALA A 304 -9.97 -1.49 0.84
N ASN A 305 -9.54 -2.25 1.84
CA ASN A 305 -10.40 -3.16 2.60
C ASN A 305 -11.27 -2.39 3.62
N PRO A 306 -12.61 -2.35 3.44
CA PRO A 306 -13.53 -1.58 4.29
C PRO A 306 -13.67 -2.11 5.72
N TYR A 307 -13.23 -3.34 5.96
CA TYR A 307 -13.36 -4.02 7.23
C TYR A 307 -12.08 -3.94 8.08
N LEU A 308 -10.97 -3.51 7.48
CA LEU A 308 -9.69 -3.32 8.17
C LEU A 308 -9.44 -1.82 8.39
N GLN A 309 -8.97 -1.14 7.35
CA GLN A 309 -8.39 0.20 7.45
C GLN A 309 -9.29 1.28 6.87
N ASN A 310 -10.13 0.90 5.92
CA ASN A 310 -11.12 1.80 5.36
C ASN A 310 -12.43 1.89 6.17
N SER A 311 -12.36 1.48 7.44
CA SER A 311 -13.48 1.59 8.35
C SER A 311 -13.69 3.04 8.80
N ILE A 312 -14.87 3.31 9.38
CA ILE A 312 -15.16 4.58 10.06
C ILE A 312 -14.14 4.90 11.15
N LEU A 313 -13.50 3.88 11.72
CA LEU A 313 -12.49 4.03 12.77
C LEU A 313 -11.09 4.35 12.24
N GLY A 314 -10.86 4.26 10.92
CA GLY A 314 -9.55 4.47 10.31
C GLY A 314 -8.94 5.86 10.45
N ALA A 315 -9.60 6.85 11.06
CA ALA A 315 -8.96 8.14 11.40
C ALA A 315 -8.38 8.17 12.81
N TYR A 316 -8.75 7.18 13.62
CA TYR A 316 -8.34 7.11 15.01
C TYR A 316 -7.04 6.33 15.19
N PHE A 317 -6.47 5.77 14.13
CA PHE A 317 -5.18 5.11 14.15
C PHE A 317 -4.39 5.43 12.88
N ASP A 318 -3.07 5.26 12.97
CA ASP A 318 -2.15 5.48 11.86
C ASP A 318 -2.34 4.37 10.80
N LEU A 319 -3.06 4.66 9.72
CA LEU A 319 -3.38 3.69 8.68
C LEU A 319 -2.13 3.12 8.01
N GLU A 320 -1.11 3.95 7.79
CA GLU A 320 0.12 3.54 7.11
C GLU A 320 0.91 2.54 7.97
N VAL A 321 0.99 2.82 9.28
CA VAL A 321 1.65 1.95 10.25
C VAL A 321 0.87 0.65 10.45
N TRP A 322 -0.46 0.75 10.51
CA TRP A 322 -1.31 -0.44 10.58
C TRP A 322 -1.27 -1.24 9.29
N ASP A 323 -1.01 -0.62 8.14
CA ASP A 323 -0.86 -1.36 6.90
C ASP A 323 0.42 -2.17 6.92
N ASP A 324 1.53 -1.54 7.29
CA ASP A 324 2.79 -2.26 7.41
C ASP A 324 2.64 -3.46 8.36
N MET A 325 1.79 -3.38 9.39
CA MET A 325 1.40 -4.52 10.21
C MET A 325 0.56 -5.56 9.47
N ALA A 326 -0.51 -5.10 8.83
CA ALA A 326 -1.48 -5.87 8.07
C ALA A 326 -0.88 -6.62 6.88
N THR A 327 0.24 -6.13 6.36
CA THR A 327 1.02 -6.74 5.29
C THR A 327 2.17 -7.60 5.82
N GLY A 328 2.26 -7.78 7.14
CA GLY A 328 3.14 -8.72 7.82
C GLY A 328 4.49 -8.17 8.30
N LEU A 329 4.64 -6.85 8.40
CA LEU A 329 5.89 -6.15 8.70
C LEU A 329 7.06 -6.73 7.94
N TYR A 330 6.99 -6.74 6.62
CA TYR A 330 8.07 -7.29 5.81
C TYR A 330 8.87 -6.17 5.16
N PRO A 331 9.91 -5.60 5.80
CA PRO A 331 10.98 -5.00 5.04
C PRO A 331 11.55 -6.08 4.12
N ALA A 332 11.16 -6.03 2.86
CA ALA A 332 11.65 -6.84 1.78
C ALA A 332 13.14 -6.56 1.53
N THR A 333 13.62 -5.38 1.95
CA THR A 333 15.04 -5.06 2.06
C THR A 333 15.34 -4.34 3.38
N ILE A 334 16.57 -4.48 3.89
CA ILE A 334 17.08 -3.65 4.98
C ILE A 334 16.86 -2.15 4.72
N SER A 335 16.99 -1.70 3.47
CA SER A 335 16.78 -0.30 3.08
C SER A 335 15.36 0.18 3.37
N GLU A 336 14.34 -0.67 3.23
CA GLU A 336 12.97 -0.31 3.62
C GLU A 336 12.86 -0.07 5.12
N PHE A 337 13.35 -0.99 5.96
CA PHE A 337 13.32 -0.78 7.41
C PHE A 337 14.04 0.51 7.82
N LEU A 338 15.20 0.77 7.20
CA LEU A 338 16.03 1.92 7.55
C LEU A 338 15.48 3.26 7.04
N LEU A 339 14.88 3.31 5.84
CA LEU A 339 14.57 4.56 5.14
C LEU A 339 13.08 4.83 4.96
N GLN A 340 12.21 3.81 5.03
CA GLN A 340 10.78 4.01 4.72
C GLN A 340 10.10 4.81 5.85
N PRO A 341 9.37 5.90 5.54
CA PRO A 341 8.80 6.78 6.55
C PRO A 341 7.86 6.09 7.54
N TYR A 342 7.06 5.13 7.06
CA TYR A 342 6.05 4.43 7.87
C TYR A 342 6.65 3.54 8.98
N PHE A 343 7.92 3.14 8.84
CA PHE A 343 8.64 2.44 9.90
C PHE A 343 9.16 3.35 11.01
N VAL A 344 8.89 4.66 11.01
CA VAL A 344 9.40 5.58 12.04
C VAL A 344 9.03 5.11 13.46
N HIS A 345 7.77 4.75 13.68
CA HIS A 345 7.30 4.27 14.98
C HIS A 345 7.96 2.95 15.36
N TRP A 346 8.19 2.06 14.38
CA TRP A 346 8.90 0.80 14.60
C TRP A 346 10.36 1.03 14.95
N ARG A 347 11.04 1.94 14.26
CA ARG A 347 12.43 2.30 14.54
C ARG A 347 12.58 2.89 15.93
N ASP A 348 11.65 3.75 16.36
CA ASP A 348 11.64 4.30 17.72
C ASP A 348 11.49 3.21 18.77
N LEU A 349 10.50 2.31 18.59
CA LEU A 349 10.30 1.17 19.48
C LEU A 349 11.52 0.23 19.49
N VAL A 350 12.04 -0.12 18.32
CA VAL A 350 13.22 -0.99 18.18
C VAL A 350 14.48 -0.36 18.80
N LYS A 351 14.65 0.96 18.69
CA LYS A 351 15.72 1.68 19.36
C LYS A 351 15.58 1.61 20.88
N ILE A 352 14.38 1.86 21.41
CA ILE A 352 14.12 1.88 22.85
C ILE A 352 14.19 0.47 23.46
N TYR A 353 13.63 -0.52 22.78
CA TYR A 353 13.39 -1.84 23.35
C TYR A 353 14.38 -2.90 22.88
N PHE A 354 15.05 -2.73 21.74
CA PHE A 354 16.07 -3.66 21.24
C PHE A 354 17.45 -3.01 21.12
N GLY A 355 17.60 -1.72 21.41
CA GLY A 355 18.88 -1.00 21.36
C GLY A 355 19.43 -0.78 19.94
N TYR A 356 18.62 -1.00 18.90
CA TYR A 356 19.09 -0.87 17.51
C TYR A 356 18.81 0.54 16.97
N ASP A 357 19.85 1.39 16.97
CA ASP A 357 19.78 2.76 16.46
C ASP A 357 19.93 2.81 14.93
N THR A 358 18.82 3.03 14.24
CA THR A 358 18.79 3.11 12.78
C THR A 358 19.56 4.31 12.23
N ASP A 359 19.52 5.47 12.91
CA ASP A 359 20.23 6.67 12.45
C ASP A 359 21.74 6.47 12.50
N GLU A 360 22.22 5.81 13.56
CA GLU A 360 23.62 5.43 13.66
C GLU A 360 24.03 4.44 12.57
N VAL A 361 23.21 3.42 12.31
CA VAL A 361 23.46 2.45 11.24
C VAL A 361 23.49 3.14 9.88
N LEU A 362 22.54 4.04 9.59
CA LEU A 362 22.52 4.82 8.35
C LEU A 362 23.81 5.62 8.16
N ARG A 363 24.29 6.31 9.20
CA ARG A 363 25.57 7.05 9.13
C ARG A 363 26.77 6.15 8.86
N ARG A 364 26.75 4.91 9.35
CA ARG A 364 27.83 3.91 9.12
C ARG A 364 27.76 3.28 7.73
N LEU A 365 26.56 3.03 7.21
CA LEU A 365 26.34 2.41 5.89
C LEU A 365 26.48 3.41 4.75
N TYR A 366 26.03 4.65 4.99
CA TYR A 366 26.06 5.77 4.07
C TYR A 366 26.88 6.91 4.71
N PRO A 367 28.20 6.74 4.89
CA PRO A 367 29.04 7.79 5.44
C PRO A 367 28.94 9.02 4.52
N MET A 368 28.27 10.08 5.00
CA MET A 368 28.15 11.32 4.23
C MET A 368 29.52 11.92 3.99
N THR A 369 29.97 11.84 2.74
CA THR A 369 30.55 12.98 2.01
C THR A 369 30.31 12.71 0.53
N LEU A 370 29.63 13.65 -0.16
CA LEU A 370 29.44 13.72 -1.62
C LEU A 370 28.13 13.15 -2.21
N ASP A 371 26.96 13.48 -1.62
CA ASP A 371 25.67 13.42 -2.35
C ASP A 371 25.70 14.23 -3.66
N SER A 372 26.59 15.22 -3.78
CA SER A 372 26.81 16.02 -4.98
C SER A 372 27.63 15.34 -6.09
N VAL A 373 28.24 14.17 -5.85
CA VAL A 373 29.15 13.51 -6.81
C VAL A 373 28.70 12.09 -7.17
N GLY A 374 27.59 11.60 -6.61
CA GLY A 374 26.99 10.32 -7.01
C GLY A 374 27.82 9.08 -6.67
N LEU A 375 28.83 9.20 -5.81
CA LEU A 375 29.65 8.09 -5.31
C LEU A 375 29.26 7.77 -3.87
N THR A 376 28.26 6.91 -3.72
CA THR A 376 28.00 6.22 -2.44
C THR A 376 28.62 4.83 -2.51
N ASP A 377 29.84 4.70 -2.01
CA ASP A 377 30.40 3.37 -1.72
C ASP A 377 29.74 2.88 -0.44
N VAL A 378 28.67 2.11 -0.59
CA VAL A 378 28.01 1.46 0.55
C VAL A 378 28.92 0.35 1.04
N ASN A 379 29.21 0.34 2.34
CA ASN A 379 29.96 -0.75 2.96
C ASN A 379 29.15 -2.05 2.89
N ARG A 380 29.47 -2.92 1.92
CA ARG A 380 28.76 -4.18 1.69
C ARG A 380 28.74 -5.09 2.92
N GLU A 381 29.89 -5.29 3.57
CA GLU A 381 29.98 -6.16 4.76
C GLU A 381 29.12 -5.60 5.89
N GLY A 382 29.20 -4.28 6.11
CA GLY A 382 28.34 -3.58 7.07
C GLY A 382 26.86 -3.73 6.73
N PHE A 383 26.50 -3.65 5.44
CA PHE A 383 25.14 -3.80 4.95
C PHE A 383 24.61 -5.21 5.20
N GLU A 384 25.35 -6.24 4.77
CA GLU A 384 24.97 -7.66 4.95
C GLU A 384 24.81 -8.00 6.44
N LYS A 385 25.74 -7.56 7.30
CA LYS A 385 25.65 -7.74 8.75
C LYS A 385 24.40 -7.07 9.36
N ASN A 386 24.03 -5.89 8.88
CA ASN A 386 22.82 -5.22 9.37
C ASN A 386 21.54 -5.82 8.76
N ALA A 387 21.59 -6.36 7.55
CA ALA A 387 20.46 -7.05 6.94
C ALA A 387 20.04 -8.26 7.78
N GLU A 388 21.01 -9.05 8.26
CA GLU A 388 20.75 -10.18 9.18
C GLU A 388 20.16 -9.72 10.53
N ARG A 389 20.60 -8.56 11.04
CA ARG A 389 20.07 -8.00 12.29
C ARG A 389 18.62 -7.54 12.12
N VAL A 390 18.35 -6.81 11.04
CA VAL A 390 17.00 -6.35 10.69
C VAL A 390 16.07 -7.53 10.43
N GLU A 391 16.53 -8.61 9.80
CA GLU A 391 15.73 -9.83 9.62
C GLU A 391 15.31 -10.45 10.95
N LYS A 392 16.21 -10.50 11.94
CA LYS A 392 15.89 -10.98 13.30
C LYS A 392 14.88 -10.08 14.00
N ILE A 393 15.08 -8.76 13.95
CA ILE A 393 14.16 -7.77 14.51
C ILE A 393 12.77 -7.93 13.87
N THR A 394 12.73 -8.00 12.54
CA THR A 394 11.51 -8.16 11.75
C THR A 394 10.72 -9.41 12.16
N LYS A 395 11.42 -10.55 12.34
CA LYS A 395 10.79 -11.79 12.77
C LYS A 395 10.14 -11.67 14.16
N GLU A 396 10.79 -10.98 15.08
CA GLU A 396 10.25 -10.71 16.42
C GLU A 396 9.04 -9.78 16.34
N LEU A 397 9.17 -8.66 15.62
CA LEU A 397 8.08 -7.70 15.42
C LEU A 397 6.86 -8.35 14.75
N LYS A 398 7.06 -9.24 13.78
CA LYS A 398 5.95 -9.98 13.15
C LYS A 398 5.15 -10.79 14.18
N GLY A 399 5.83 -11.50 15.09
CA GLY A 399 5.17 -12.28 16.13
C GLY A 399 4.40 -11.41 17.14
N PHE A 400 4.92 -10.22 17.44
CA PHE A 400 4.18 -9.21 18.21
C PHE A 400 2.96 -8.70 17.45
N VAL A 401 3.12 -8.31 16.17
CA VAL A 401 2.07 -7.73 15.35
C VAL A 401 0.87 -8.64 15.19
N GLU A 402 1.08 -9.94 14.96
CA GLU A 402 -0.03 -10.89 14.84
C GLU A 402 -0.89 -10.92 16.11
N LYS A 403 -0.27 -10.79 17.30
CA LYS A 403 -0.99 -10.70 18.58
C LYS A 403 -1.68 -9.35 18.71
N PHE A 404 -0.95 -8.27 18.42
CA PHE A 404 -1.46 -6.92 18.52
C PHE A 404 -2.66 -6.68 17.59
N LEU A 405 -2.62 -7.15 16.34
CA LEU A 405 -3.75 -7.04 15.43
C LEU A 405 -4.98 -7.76 15.98
N VAL A 406 -4.82 -8.98 16.53
CA VAL A 406 -5.93 -9.70 17.16
C VAL A 406 -6.50 -8.90 18.33
N GLU A 407 -5.66 -8.37 19.22
CA GLU A 407 -6.09 -7.56 20.36
C GLU A 407 -6.76 -6.25 19.95
N PHE A 408 -6.14 -5.54 19.00
CA PHE A 408 -6.65 -4.29 18.45
C PHE A 408 -8.03 -4.47 17.84
N TYR A 409 -8.19 -5.46 16.96
CA TYR A 409 -9.49 -5.71 16.32
C TYR A 409 -10.48 -6.45 17.22
N THR A 410 -10.06 -7.05 18.34
CA THR A 410 -10.99 -7.56 19.35
C THR A 410 -11.77 -6.39 19.97
N GLU A 411 -11.07 -5.30 20.35
CA GLU A 411 -11.63 -4.13 21.02
C GLU A 411 -11.31 -2.81 20.29
N GLN A 412 -11.60 -2.74 18.99
CA GLN A 412 -11.17 -1.62 18.14
C GLN A 412 -11.60 -0.24 18.64
N PHE A 413 -12.80 -0.13 19.22
CA PHE A 413 -13.29 1.13 19.82
C PHE A 413 -12.47 1.56 21.04
N PHE A 414 -12.08 0.62 21.90
CA PHE A 414 -11.24 0.92 23.06
C PHE A 414 -9.89 1.47 22.63
N TRP A 415 -9.21 0.77 21.72
CA TRP A 415 -7.89 1.21 21.23
C TRP A 415 -7.94 2.51 20.44
N SER A 416 -9.01 2.74 19.67
CA SER A 416 -9.25 4.04 19.02
C SER A 416 -9.43 5.15 20.06
N ALA A 417 -10.16 4.89 21.15
CA ALA A 417 -10.30 5.86 22.24
C ALA A 417 -8.99 6.11 23.00
N VAL A 418 -8.12 5.10 23.13
CA VAL A 418 -6.76 5.29 23.66
C VAL A 418 -5.98 6.25 22.78
N ASN A 419 -5.96 6.03 21.47
CA ASN A 419 -5.28 6.93 20.52
C ASN A 419 -5.78 8.37 20.61
N VAL A 420 -7.11 8.56 20.67
CA VAL A 420 -7.72 9.89 20.84
C VAL A 420 -7.32 10.51 22.19
N LYS A 421 -7.39 9.75 23.28
CA LYS A 421 -7.03 10.22 24.62
C LYS A 421 -5.61 10.74 24.72
N PHE A 422 -4.67 10.07 24.05
CA PHE A 422 -3.26 10.46 24.04
C PHE A 422 -2.91 11.43 22.92
N CYS A 423 -3.87 11.79 22.05
CA CYS A 423 -3.63 12.58 20.85
C CYS A 423 -2.49 12.01 19.98
N ASP A 424 -2.43 10.69 19.89
CA ASP A 424 -1.39 9.92 19.23
C ASP A 424 -2.04 8.73 18.52
N ASN A 425 -2.03 8.77 17.19
CA ASN A 425 -2.63 7.75 16.33
C ASN A 425 -1.90 6.40 16.37
N ALA A 426 -0.74 6.33 17.05
CA ALA A 426 0.01 5.10 17.31
C ALA A 426 0.08 4.73 18.80
N ALA A 427 -0.68 5.38 19.70
CA ALA A 427 -0.61 5.14 21.14
C ALA A 427 -0.92 3.68 21.51
N ALA A 428 -1.96 3.10 20.90
CA ALA A 428 -2.35 1.70 21.11
C ALA A 428 -1.19 0.75 20.79
N LEU A 429 -0.48 0.97 19.68
CA LEU A 429 0.71 0.21 19.31
C LEU A 429 1.79 0.35 20.38
N ARG A 430 2.16 1.59 20.74
CA ARG A 430 3.24 1.88 21.68
C ARG A 430 2.98 1.28 23.07
N ILE A 431 1.74 1.40 23.56
CA ILE A 431 1.32 0.84 24.84
C ILE A 431 1.37 -0.69 24.79
N ASN A 432 0.81 -1.32 23.75
CA ASN A 432 0.87 -2.78 23.61
C ASN A 432 2.32 -3.28 23.51
N PHE A 433 3.17 -2.57 22.80
CA PHE A 433 4.59 -2.91 22.69
C PHE A 433 5.27 -2.82 24.06
N ALA A 434 5.04 -1.74 24.80
CA ALA A 434 5.58 -1.55 26.15
C ALA A 434 5.08 -2.59 27.17
N LEU A 435 3.89 -3.16 26.97
CA LEU A 435 3.37 -4.25 27.81
C LEU A 435 4.01 -5.61 27.51
N ASN A 436 4.56 -5.79 26.30
CA ASN A 436 5.14 -7.06 25.86
C ASN A 436 6.67 -7.11 25.93
N TYR A 437 7.32 -5.94 25.97
CA TYR A 437 8.76 -5.83 26.00
C TYR A 437 9.20 -4.97 27.19
N GLU A 438 10.19 -5.45 27.92
CA GLU A 438 10.95 -4.58 28.82
C GLU A 438 11.85 -3.69 27.95
N PRO A 439 11.95 -2.37 28.22
CA PRO A 439 12.92 -1.54 27.54
C PRO A 439 14.29 -2.19 27.66
N ALA A 440 14.92 -2.55 26.54
CA ALA A 440 16.36 -2.78 26.56
C ALA A 440 16.98 -1.44 26.92
N GLY A 441 17.25 -1.23 28.19
CA GLY A 441 18.20 -0.22 28.56
C GLY A 441 19.45 -0.47 27.75
N LEU A 442 19.87 0.59 27.05
CA LEU A 442 21.04 0.71 26.20
C LEU A 442 21.86 -0.59 26.10
N PHE A 443 21.46 -1.48 25.17
CA PHE A 443 22.26 -2.65 24.89
C PHE A 443 23.45 -2.23 24.05
N ASP A 444 24.62 -2.15 24.68
CA ASP A 444 25.88 -1.97 23.98
C ASP A 444 26.53 -3.34 23.76
N PRO A 445 26.56 -3.86 22.51
CA PRO A 445 27.17 -5.16 22.21
C PRO A 445 28.69 -5.15 22.37
N ASP A 446 29.31 -3.97 22.47
CA ASP A 446 30.75 -3.80 22.67
C ASP A 446 31.12 -3.72 24.17
N LYS A 447 30.13 -3.55 25.05
CA LYS A 447 30.32 -3.51 26.50
C LYS A 447 30.46 -4.93 27.07
N LYS A 448 31.66 -5.24 27.56
CA LYS A 448 32.04 -6.56 28.07
C LYS A 448 32.29 -6.54 29.58
N ASP A 449 31.99 -7.65 30.24
CA ASP A 449 32.38 -7.90 31.62
C ASP A 449 33.90 -8.08 31.74
N LYS A 450 34.37 -8.27 32.97
CA LYS A 450 35.79 -8.49 33.28
C LYS A 450 36.38 -9.75 32.62
N ASP A 451 35.52 -10.68 32.20
CA ASP A 451 35.87 -11.93 31.55
C ASP A 451 35.77 -11.83 30.01
N GLY A 452 35.49 -10.64 29.47
CA GLY A 452 35.40 -10.39 28.03
C GLY A 452 34.09 -10.88 27.39
N LYS A 453 33.08 -11.26 28.18
CA LYS A 453 31.75 -11.63 27.68
C LYS A 453 30.88 -10.39 27.57
N VAL A 454 30.04 -10.32 26.55
CA VAL A 454 29.09 -9.19 26.39
C VAL A 454 28.16 -9.18 27.60
N ILE A 455 28.08 -8.03 28.27
CA ILE A 455 27.20 -7.88 29.44
C ILE A 455 25.75 -8.06 28.96
N PRO A 456 24.95 -8.92 29.60
CA PRO A 456 23.56 -9.10 29.21
C PRO A 456 22.76 -7.78 29.21
N PRO A 457 21.85 -7.55 28.25
CA PRO A 457 21.07 -6.31 28.15
C PRO A 457 20.40 -5.90 29.47
N GLU A 458 19.82 -6.87 30.20
CA GLU A 458 19.14 -6.64 31.47
C GLU A 458 20.07 -6.08 32.57
N VAL A 459 21.35 -6.47 32.55
CA VAL A 459 22.34 -5.96 33.49
C VAL A 459 22.78 -4.56 33.10
N GLN A 460 23.03 -4.30 31.81
CA GLN A 460 23.38 -2.96 31.33
C GLN A 460 22.26 -1.95 31.59
N THR A 461 21.02 -2.39 31.37
CA THR A 461 19.79 -1.64 31.65
C THR A 461 19.69 -1.27 33.11
N ARG A 462 19.86 -2.25 34.01
CA ARG A 462 19.76 -2.03 35.45
C ARG A 462 20.84 -1.08 35.96
N GLU A 463 22.08 -1.25 35.49
CA GLU A 463 23.18 -0.33 35.81
C GLU A 463 22.91 1.11 35.35
N TRP A 464 22.36 1.26 34.14
CA TRP A 464 22.01 2.58 33.62
C TRP A 464 20.84 3.19 34.40
N LEU A 465 19.76 2.44 34.63
CA LEU A 465 18.60 2.91 35.40
C LEU A 465 19.02 3.36 36.80
N MET A 466 19.79 2.56 37.53
CA MET A 466 20.29 2.95 38.86
C MET A 466 21.12 4.23 38.79
N ARG A 467 21.98 4.39 37.77
CA ARG A 467 22.78 5.60 37.60
C ARG A 467 21.92 6.84 37.30
N GLU A 468 20.93 6.71 36.42
CA GLU A 468 20.05 7.83 36.07
C GLU A 468 19.05 8.17 37.20
N GLU A 469 18.65 7.17 37.99
CA GLU A 469 17.85 7.33 39.21
C GLU A 469 18.66 8.02 40.30
N GLU A 470 19.89 7.58 40.57
CA GLU A 470 20.83 8.25 41.48
C GLU A 470 21.14 9.69 41.02
N ALA A 471 21.21 9.92 39.71
CA ALA A 471 21.38 11.26 39.12
C ALA A 471 20.09 12.10 39.15
N GLY A 472 18.98 11.57 39.68
CA GLY A 472 17.68 12.22 39.76
C GLY A 472 17.10 12.60 38.40
N ARG A 473 17.55 11.96 37.31
CA ARG A 473 17.08 12.26 35.95
C ARG A 473 15.75 11.57 35.67
N ILE A 474 15.56 10.35 36.17
CA ILE A 474 14.29 9.63 36.04
C ILE A 474 13.15 10.41 36.70
N ASP A 475 13.34 10.86 37.94
CA ASP A 475 12.34 11.67 38.65
C ASP A 475 12.03 12.98 37.92
N ARG A 476 13.06 13.68 37.41
CA ARG A 476 12.86 14.90 36.62
C ARG A 476 12.08 14.64 35.33
N LEU A 477 12.42 13.59 34.59
CA LEU A 477 11.72 13.22 33.36
C LEU A 477 10.28 12.79 33.64
N ALA A 478 10.04 12.07 34.75
CA ALA A 478 8.70 11.70 35.19
C ALA A 478 7.88 12.93 35.58
N GLU A 479 8.45 13.87 36.33
CA GLU A 479 7.80 15.14 36.66
C GLU A 479 7.51 15.99 35.41
N GLU A 480 8.45 16.06 34.46
CA GLU A 480 8.26 16.78 33.20
C GLU A 480 7.18 16.13 32.34
N ALA A 481 7.19 14.80 32.20
CA ALA A 481 6.16 14.05 31.49
C ALA A 481 4.78 14.22 32.15
N MET A 482 4.72 14.22 33.48
CA MET A 482 3.50 14.47 34.26
C MET A 482 3.01 15.92 34.16
N LYS A 483 3.90 16.91 34.02
CA LYS A 483 3.54 18.31 33.74
C LYS A 483 3.03 18.50 32.31
N GLN A 484 3.55 17.71 31.36
CA GLN A 484 3.14 17.73 29.96
C GLN A 484 1.83 16.97 29.73
N THR A 485 1.58 15.90 30.47
CA THR A 485 0.29 15.18 30.42
C THR A 485 -0.79 15.98 31.15
N GLY A 486 -1.73 16.55 30.38
CA GLY A 486 -2.84 17.37 30.87
C GLY A 486 -2.76 18.86 30.51
N SER A 487 -1.62 19.32 29.98
CA SER A 487 -1.42 20.68 29.47
C SER A 487 -1.42 20.65 27.94
N LYS A 488 -2.16 21.54 27.25
CA LYS A 488 -2.04 21.70 25.78
C LYS A 488 -0.57 22.01 25.45
N VAL A 489 0.12 21.08 24.81
CA VAL A 489 1.52 21.26 24.41
C VAL A 489 1.61 22.42 23.41
N LYS A 490 2.37 23.47 23.75
CA LYS A 490 2.76 24.53 22.79
C LYS A 490 3.98 24.06 22.02
N LEU A 491 3.75 23.47 20.85
CA LEU A 491 4.74 22.80 19.99
C LEU A 491 5.47 23.73 19.00
N GLU A 492 5.41 25.05 19.15
CA GLU A 492 5.69 25.96 18.03
C GLU A 492 7.18 26.17 17.66
N ASN A 493 8.18 25.87 18.51
CA ASN A 493 9.51 26.47 18.29
C ASN A 493 10.75 25.56 18.19
N ASP A 494 10.73 24.27 18.57
CA ASP A 494 11.99 23.49 18.70
C ASP A 494 12.13 22.26 17.78
N MET A 495 11.25 22.04 16.80
CA MET A 495 11.43 20.96 15.82
C MET A 495 12.19 21.46 14.57
N PRO A 496 13.20 20.71 14.07
CA PRO A 496 13.83 20.99 12.78
C PRO A 496 12.76 21.03 11.68
N LYS A 497 12.72 22.13 10.93
CA LYS A 497 11.77 22.43 9.85
C LYS A 497 11.76 21.43 8.67
N LEU A 498 12.44 20.29 8.77
CA LEU A 498 12.41 19.23 7.75
C LEU A 498 11.23 18.25 7.91
N PHE A 499 10.53 18.29 9.05
CA PHE A 499 9.23 17.64 9.26
C PHE A 499 8.27 18.62 9.91
N SER A 500 8.18 19.84 9.37
CA SER A 500 7.29 20.87 9.91
C SER A 500 5.87 20.31 9.98
N ALA A 501 5.39 20.05 11.19
CA ALA A 501 4.02 20.17 11.62
C ALA A 501 2.99 20.08 10.48
N GLN A 502 2.83 18.91 9.89
CA GLN A 502 1.47 18.44 9.79
C GLN A 502 1.11 18.17 11.25
N ASP A 503 0.48 19.18 11.85
CA ASP A 503 -0.12 19.19 13.17
C ASP A 503 -0.29 17.77 13.70
N ALA A 504 0.21 17.47 14.91
CA ALA A 504 -0.41 16.46 15.74
C ALA A 504 -1.85 16.94 16.03
N LYS A 505 -2.71 16.93 15.02
CA LYS A 505 -4.15 16.88 15.18
C LYS A 505 -4.31 15.60 15.98
N CYS A 506 -4.73 15.74 17.24
CA CYS A 506 -5.38 14.63 17.92
C CYS A 506 -6.23 13.90 16.87
N PRO A 507 -6.13 12.56 16.75
CA PRO A 507 -6.82 11.82 15.70
C PRO A 507 -8.23 12.40 15.57
N ALA A 508 -8.55 12.96 14.40
CA ALA A 508 -9.64 13.94 14.28
C ALA A 508 -10.88 13.43 15.03
N ASP A 509 -11.49 14.27 15.88
CA ASP A 509 -12.58 13.86 16.79
C ASP A 509 -13.66 13.03 16.06
N SER A 510 -13.83 13.23 14.74
CA SER A 510 -14.39 12.23 13.84
C SER A 510 -14.03 12.47 12.36
N LYS A 511 -13.96 11.40 11.53
CA LYS A 511 -13.99 11.51 10.05
C LYS A 511 -15.24 12.21 9.54
N LEU A 512 -16.33 12.24 10.32
CA LEU A 512 -17.53 13.03 10.01
C LEU A 512 -17.21 14.50 9.79
N LEU A 513 -16.15 15.03 10.41
CA LEU A 513 -15.72 16.42 10.24
C LEU A 513 -14.90 16.65 8.95
N LEU A 514 -14.50 15.56 8.27
CA LEU A 514 -13.78 15.58 7.00
C LEU A 514 -14.69 15.33 5.80
N LEU A 515 -15.95 14.91 6.01
CA LEU A 515 -16.92 14.75 4.92
C LEU A 515 -17.30 16.11 4.30
N PRO A 516 -17.75 16.15 3.03
CA PRO A 516 -18.42 17.33 2.47
C PRO A 516 -19.55 17.83 3.39
N LYS A 517 -19.71 19.16 3.51
CA LYS A 517 -20.67 19.80 4.46
C LYS A 517 -22.09 19.22 4.42
N LYS A 518 -22.55 18.78 3.24
CA LYS A 518 -23.86 18.15 3.07
C LYS A 518 -23.95 16.81 3.81
N GLU A 519 -22.96 15.94 3.62
CA GLU A 519 -22.86 14.64 4.29
C GLU A 519 -22.64 14.81 5.80
N GLN A 520 -21.91 15.85 6.24
CA GLN A 520 -21.81 16.19 7.66
C GLN A 520 -23.19 16.49 8.27
N ALA A 521 -24.03 17.25 7.56
CA ALA A 521 -25.37 17.60 8.04
C ALA A 521 -26.30 16.38 8.10
N GLU A 522 -26.19 15.46 7.13
CA GLU A 522 -26.94 14.20 7.12
C GLU A 522 -26.51 13.27 8.26
N ALA A 523 -25.21 13.09 8.45
CA ALA A 523 -24.68 12.30 9.56
C ALA A 523 -25.04 12.90 10.93
N LYS A 524 -24.98 14.23 11.06
CA LYS A 524 -25.42 14.94 12.27
C LYS A 524 -26.90 14.67 12.57
N LYS A 525 -27.78 14.76 11.57
CA LYS A 525 -29.21 14.48 11.73
C LYS A 525 -29.48 13.02 12.15
N MET A 526 -28.71 12.07 11.60
CA MET A 526 -28.77 10.66 12.00
C MET A 526 -28.34 10.46 13.46
N LEU A 527 -27.22 11.05 13.87
CA LEU A 527 -26.73 10.98 15.25
C LEU A 527 -27.70 11.64 16.25
N GLU A 528 -28.30 12.78 15.89
CA GLU A 528 -29.34 13.44 16.68
C GLU A 528 -30.56 12.53 16.88
N LYS A 529 -30.99 11.82 15.83
CA LYS A 529 -32.08 10.85 15.94
C LYS A 529 -31.73 9.69 16.86
N LEU A 530 -30.58 9.04 16.63
CA LEU A 530 -30.10 7.94 17.48
C LEU A 530 -30.01 8.37 18.96
N TRP A 531 -29.63 9.62 19.21
CA TRP A 531 -29.60 10.19 20.55
C TRP A 531 -30.97 10.32 21.20
N GLU A 532 -31.96 10.83 20.47
CA GLU A 532 -33.33 10.89 21.00
C GLU A 532 -33.93 9.50 21.22
N ASP A 533 -33.67 8.55 20.32
CA ASP A 533 -34.11 7.15 20.47
C ASP A 533 -33.42 6.50 21.70
N ALA A 534 -32.12 6.75 21.89
CA ALA A 534 -31.38 6.26 23.06
C ALA A 534 -31.91 6.85 24.38
N LYS A 535 -32.28 8.14 24.42
CA LYS A 535 -32.93 8.74 25.60
C LYS A 535 -34.24 8.05 25.93
N GLN A 536 -35.00 7.65 24.92
CA GLN A 536 -36.29 6.95 25.08
C GLN A 536 -36.16 5.49 25.52
N GLY A 537 -34.93 4.96 25.64
CA GLY A 537 -34.69 3.60 26.12
C GLY A 537 -34.28 2.62 25.06
N ASP A 538 -34.11 3.05 23.80
CA ASP A 538 -33.69 2.17 22.72
C ASP A 538 -32.30 1.60 22.99
N PHE A 539 -32.24 0.28 23.19
CA PHE A 539 -31.02 -0.45 23.51
C PHE A 539 -30.01 -0.41 22.36
N VAL A 540 -30.47 -0.49 21.11
CA VAL A 540 -29.61 -0.49 19.91
C VAL A 540 -29.00 0.89 19.71
N ALA A 541 -29.80 1.95 19.85
CA ALA A 541 -29.31 3.32 19.77
C ALA A 541 -28.34 3.64 20.92
N ARG A 542 -28.62 3.16 22.15
CA ARG A 542 -27.69 3.25 23.28
C ARG A 542 -26.39 2.49 23.03
N LEU A 543 -26.46 1.28 22.49
CA LEU A 543 -25.29 0.46 22.18
C LEU A 543 -24.44 1.12 21.08
N PHE A 544 -25.09 1.62 20.03
CA PHE A 544 -24.44 2.34 18.93
C PHE A 544 -23.75 3.60 19.43
N LEU A 545 -24.46 4.47 20.16
CA LEU A 545 -23.87 5.72 20.67
C LEU A 545 -22.77 5.48 21.69
N ARG A 546 -22.97 4.54 22.63
CA ARG A 546 -21.94 4.16 23.62
C ARG A 546 -20.66 3.65 22.93
N ARG A 547 -20.80 2.96 21.80
CA ARG A 547 -19.66 2.49 21.00
C ARG A 547 -19.04 3.60 20.15
N ALA A 548 -19.86 4.46 19.54
CA ALA A 548 -19.39 5.56 18.72
C ALA A 548 -18.68 6.67 19.52
N THR A 549 -19.05 6.90 20.79
CA THR A 549 -18.52 8.01 21.61
C THR A 549 -17.61 7.57 22.76
N GLY A 550 -17.30 6.28 22.90
CA GLY A 550 -16.29 5.74 23.84
C GLY A 550 -16.63 5.83 25.34
N ASN A 551 -17.58 6.68 25.75
CA ASN A 551 -18.27 6.69 27.04
C ASN A 551 -19.55 7.50 26.87
N GLY A 552 -20.60 7.20 27.64
CA GLY A 552 -21.97 7.71 27.47
C GLY A 552 -22.20 9.22 27.75
N GLY A 553 -21.26 10.09 27.38
CA GLY A 553 -21.43 11.53 27.34
C GLY A 553 -20.75 12.09 26.09
N LEU A 554 -21.51 12.79 25.25
CA LEU A 554 -20.94 13.62 24.20
C LEU A 554 -20.02 14.71 24.81
N PRO A 555 -19.00 15.19 24.08
CA PRO A 555 -18.35 16.44 24.40
C PRO A 555 -19.38 17.57 24.37
N ARG A 556 -19.30 18.49 25.33
CA ARG A 556 -20.17 19.68 25.39
C ARG A 556 -19.96 20.61 24.21
#